data_AF-A0A1I0SID2-F1
#
_entry.id   AF-A0A1I0SID2-F1
#
_cell.length_a   1.000
_cell.length_b   1.000
_cell.length_c   1.000
_cell.angle_alpha   90.00
_cell.angle_beta   90.00
_cell.angle_gamma   90.00
#
_symmetry.space_group_name_H-M   'P 1'
#
loop_
_entity.id
_entity.type
_entity.pdbx_description
1 polymer ?
#
loop_
_entity_poly.entity_id
_entity_poly.type
_entity_poly.pdbx_seq_one_letter_code
_entity_poly.pdbx_strand_id
1 'polypeptide(L)'
;MNYNTSYSLKLKNQLLAGGGIAYSILDKPNAYINLSDGVLFDQSSLIVGDSYHTYRNSLRMQYHFAIKELITIDGNHFLQNSFDRNGDYIIRSTTTLGLKLRKWISLTTALNYNRLNITRSENLNLTYGLTLDKYF
;
A
#
# COMPACT_ATOMS: atom_id res chain seq x y z
N MET A 1 8.41 -12.72 0.59
CA MET A 1 8.60 -12.36 2.01
C MET A 1 8.67 -10.84 2.12
N ASN A 2 8.02 -10.25 3.11
CA ASN A 2 8.01 -8.81 3.37
C ASN A 2 8.32 -8.57 4.86
N TYR A 3 9.14 -7.57 5.16
CA TYR A 3 9.55 -7.21 6.52
C TYR A 3 9.23 -5.74 6.78
N ASN A 4 8.47 -5.44 7.84
CA ASN A 4 8.06 -4.07 8.19
C ASN A 4 8.45 -3.73 9.63
N THR A 5 8.87 -2.48 9.86
CA THR A 5 9.00 -1.85 11.18
C THR A 5 8.30 -0.50 11.13
N SER A 6 7.59 -0.10 12.18
CA SER A 6 6.93 1.20 12.22
C SER A 6 6.62 1.64 13.65
N TYR A 7 7.28 2.71 14.08
CA TYR A 7 7.05 3.29 15.40
C TYR A 7 5.63 3.87 15.54
N SER A 8 5.14 4.59 14.52
CA SER A 8 3.83 5.23 14.53
C SER A 8 2.67 4.24 14.56
N LEU A 9 2.86 3.04 13.99
CA LEU A 9 1.89 1.95 14.03
C LEU A 9 2.10 0.98 15.21
N LYS A 10 3.04 1.31 16.11
CA LYS A 10 3.44 0.50 17.27
C LYS A 10 3.91 -0.93 16.91
N LEU A 11 4.46 -1.09 15.70
CA LEU A 11 5.06 -2.32 15.20
C LEU A 11 6.58 -2.27 15.37
N LYS A 12 7.12 -3.22 16.14
CA LYS A 12 8.57 -3.39 16.27
C LYS A 12 9.10 -4.15 15.05
N ASN A 13 8.61 -5.37 14.85
CA ASN A 13 8.98 -6.24 13.73
C ASN A 13 7.71 -6.91 13.19
N GLN A 14 7.59 -7.03 11.86
CA GLN A 14 6.54 -7.80 11.21
C GLN A 14 7.15 -8.56 10.03
N LEU A 15 7.01 -9.88 10.04
CA LEU A 15 7.33 -10.77 8.93
C LEU A 15 6.02 -11.24 8.28
N LEU A 16 5.87 -10.99 6.98
CA LEU A 16 4.76 -11.47 6.18
C LEU A 16 5.27 -12.41 5.08
N ALA A 17 4.76 -13.63 5.06
CA ALA A 17 5.07 -14.62 4.04
C ALA A 17 3.80 -15.33 3.59
N GLY A 18 3.64 -15.57 2.29
CA GLY A 18 2.46 -16.26 1.78
C GLY A 18 2.38 -16.23 0.27
N GLY A 19 1.28 -16.77 -0.23
CA GLY A 19 1.01 -16.92 -1.66
C GLY A 19 -0.42 -16.51 -1.98
N GLY A 20 -0.65 -16.16 -3.23
CA GLY A 20 -1.95 -15.71 -3.70
C GLY A 20 -2.06 -15.81 -5.20
N ILE A 21 -3.27 -15.52 -5.68
CA ILE A 21 -3.59 -15.41 -7.10
C ILE A 21 -3.87 -13.96 -7.43
N ALA A 22 -3.53 -13.58 -8.66
CA ALA A 22 -3.76 -12.24 -9.16
C ALA A 22 -4.44 -12.33 -10.53
N TYR A 23 -5.29 -11.34 -10.80
CA TYR A 23 -6.00 -11.21 -12.06
C TYR A 23 -5.98 -9.76 -12.52
N SER A 24 -5.42 -9.55 -13.72
CA SER A 24 -5.40 -8.24 -14.37
C SER A 24 -6.69 -8.08 -15.17
N ILE A 25 -7.57 -7.20 -14.70
CA ILE A 25 -8.85 -6.88 -15.34
C ILE A 25 -8.59 -6.01 -16.58
N LEU A 26 -7.62 -5.11 -16.47
CA LEU A 26 -7.18 -4.24 -17.54
C LEU A 26 -5.65 -4.25 -17.58
N ASP A 27 -5.10 -4.47 -18.76
CA ASP A 27 -3.65 -4.53 -18.98
C ASP A 27 -3.30 -3.80 -20.27
N LYS A 28 -3.11 -2.48 -20.15
CA LYS A 28 -2.70 -1.59 -21.24
C LYS A 28 -1.57 -0.68 -20.76
N PRO A 29 -0.69 -0.20 -21.67
CA PRO A 29 0.41 0.68 -21.31
C PRO A 29 0.00 1.97 -20.57
N ASN A 30 -1.23 2.45 -20.80
CA ASN A 30 -1.76 3.68 -20.21
C ASN A 30 -2.87 3.43 -19.18
N ALA A 31 -3.26 2.18 -18.95
CA ALA A 31 -4.34 1.84 -18.03
C ALA A 31 -4.19 0.39 -17.57
N TYR A 32 -4.04 0.21 -16.27
CA TYR A 32 -3.84 -1.09 -15.64
C TYR A 32 -4.72 -1.18 -14.40
N ILE A 33 -5.38 -2.33 -14.23
CA ILE A 33 -6.17 -2.65 -13.05
C ILE A 33 -5.92 -4.11 -12.74
N ASN A 34 -5.46 -4.38 -11.52
CA ASN A 34 -5.22 -5.72 -11.04
C ASN A 34 -5.85 -5.91 -9.66
N LEU A 35 -6.47 -7.07 -9.51
CA LEU A 35 -7.03 -7.54 -8.27
C LEU A 35 -6.33 -8.84 -7.89
N SER A 36 -5.87 -8.93 -6.65
CA SER A 36 -5.27 -10.14 -6.12
C SER A 36 -5.80 -10.45 -4.74
N ASP A 37 -5.80 -11.73 -4.39
CA ASP A 37 -6.04 -12.18 -3.02
C ASP A 37 -5.16 -13.39 -2.73
N GLY A 38 -4.94 -13.65 -1.45
CA GLY A 38 -4.09 -14.74 -1.02
C GLY A 38 -4.09 -14.92 0.48
N VAL A 39 -3.34 -15.91 0.92
CA VAL A 39 -3.16 -16.22 2.34
C VAL A 39 -1.74 -15.82 2.74
N LEU A 40 -1.64 -15.07 3.84
CA LEU A 40 -0.39 -14.66 4.44
C LEU A 40 -0.28 -15.22 5.86
N PHE A 41 0.89 -15.75 6.18
CA PHE A 41 1.36 -15.92 7.54
C PHE A 41 1.97 -14.59 8.00
N ASP A 42 1.41 -14.02 9.07
CA ASP A 42 1.86 -12.80 9.73
C ASP A 42 2.46 -13.17 11.08
N GLN A 43 3.75 -12.86 11.26
CA GLN A 43 4.43 -12.95 12.55
C GLN A 43 4.89 -11.55 12.94
N SER A 44 4.29 -11.00 13.99
CA SER A 44 4.45 -9.61 14.38
C SER A 44 4.76 -9.46 15.86
N SER A 45 5.70 -8.57 16.17
CA SER A 45 6.02 -8.13 17.53
C SER A 45 5.63 -6.66 17.70
N LEU A 46 4.82 -6.40 18.72
CA LEU A 46 4.37 -5.07 19.09
C LEU A 46 5.40 -4.38 19.99
N ILE A 47 5.41 -3.04 19.97
CA ILE A 47 6.30 -2.26 20.85
C ILE A 47 5.98 -2.50 22.34
N VAL A 48 4.73 -2.86 22.66
CA VAL A 48 4.26 -3.14 24.03
C VAL A 48 4.77 -4.51 24.56
N GLY A 49 5.52 -5.26 23.75
CA GLY A 49 6.17 -6.52 24.16
C GLY A 49 5.42 -7.78 23.72
N ASP A 50 4.18 -7.66 23.26
CA ASP A 50 3.40 -8.79 22.77
C ASP A 50 3.87 -9.22 21.38
N SER A 51 4.19 -10.51 21.24
CA SER A 51 4.42 -11.14 19.94
C SER A 51 3.25 -12.06 19.62
N TYR A 52 2.78 -11.97 18.39
CA TYR A 52 1.67 -12.78 17.91
C TYR A 52 1.94 -13.26 16.49
N HIS A 53 1.26 -14.34 16.15
CA HIS A 53 1.20 -14.83 14.79
C HIS A 53 -0.27 -15.05 14.42
N THR A 54 -0.59 -14.88 13.15
CA THR A 54 -1.91 -15.19 12.62
C THR A 54 -1.84 -15.41 11.11
N TYR A 55 -2.77 -16.23 10.60
CA TYR A 55 -3.02 -16.26 9.18
C TYR A 55 -4.01 -15.16 8.80
N ARG A 56 -3.75 -14.48 7.68
CA ARG A 56 -4.59 -13.41 7.17
C ARG A 56 -4.89 -13.59 5.69
N ASN A 57 -6.03 -13.10 5.24
CA ASN A 57 -6.23 -12.87 3.80
C ASN A 57 -5.40 -11.66 3.34
N SER A 58 -5.25 -11.47 2.03
CA SER A 58 -4.52 -10.34 1.49
C SER A 58 -5.15 -9.86 0.19
N LEU A 59 -6.35 -9.32 0.29
CA LEU A 59 -7.02 -8.68 -0.83
C LEU A 59 -6.26 -7.41 -1.20
N ARG A 60 -5.83 -7.30 -2.46
CA ARG A 60 -5.13 -6.13 -2.99
C ARG A 60 -5.75 -5.68 -4.28
N MET A 61 -5.94 -4.38 -4.38
CA MET A 61 -6.36 -3.70 -5.59
C MET A 61 -5.26 -2.72 -5.99
N GLN A 62 -4.72 -2.91 -7.18
CA GLN A 62 -3.75 -2.02 -7.78
C GLN A 62 -4.34 -1.43 -9.06
N TYR A 63 -4.15 -0.14 -9.27
CA TYR A 63 -4.48 0.50 -10.53
C TYR A 63 -3.44 1.54 -10.93
N HIS A 64 -3.34 1.76 -12.24
CA HIS A 64 -2.52 2.80 -12.84
C HIS A 64 -3.28 3.36 -14.05
N PHE A 65 -3.41 4.68 -14.14
CA PHE A 65 -3.99 5.35 -15.30
C PHE A 65 -3.10 6.51 -15.72
N ALA A 66 -2.74 6.55 -17.00
CA ALA A 66 -1.96 7.62 -17.60
C ALA A 66 -2.76 8.29 -18.73
N ILE A 67 -3.01 9.59 -18.59
CA ILE A 67 -3.75 10.39 -19.58
C ILE A 67 -2.75 11.29 -20.30
N LYS A 68 -2.47 10.96 -21.58
CA LYS A 68 -1.63 11.75 -22.50
C LYS A 68 -0.26 12.14 -21.93
N GLU A 69 0.31 11.35 -21.01
CA GLU A 69 1.54 11.69 -20.26
C GLU A 69 1.47 12.95 -19.38
N LEU A 70 0.29 13.58 -19.25
CA LEU A 70 0.08 14.77 -18.44
C LEU A 70 -0.35 14.42 -17.02
N ILE A 71 -1.23 13.44 -16.89
CA ILE A 71 -1.82 13.06 -15.61
C ILE A 71 -1.58 11.57 -15.39
N THR A 72 -1.03 11.22 -14.24
CA THR A 72 -0.97 9.84 -13.77
C THR A 72 -1.76 9.70 -12.47
N ILE A 73 -2.51 8.62 -12.37
CA ILE A 73 -3.25 8.25 -11.15
C ILE A 73 -2.88 6.82 -10.84
N ASP A 74 -2.22 6.64 -9.70
CA ASP A 74 -1.78 5.34 -9.20
C ASP A 74 -2.49 5.05 -7.90
N GLY A 75 -2.86 3.79 -7.71
CA GLY A 75 -3.48 3.31 -6.48
C GLY A 75 -2.99 1.93 -6.11
N ASN A 76 -2.78 1.73 -4.82
CA ASN A 76 -2.42 0.44 -4.25
C ASN A 76 -3.09 0.32 -2.88
N HIS A 77 -4.06 -0.59 -2.80
CA HIS A 77 -4.95 -0.75 -1.65
C HIS A 77 -4.90 -2.18 -1.15
N PHE A 78 -4.85 -2.36 0.16
CA PHE A 78 -4.76 -3.65 0.85
C PHE A 78 -5.83 -3.73 1.92
N LEU A 79 -6.54 -4.85 1.95
CA LEU A 79 -7.42 -5.25 3.05
C LEU A 79 -7.03 -6.65 3.51
N GLN A 80 -6.51 -6.76 4.74
CA GLN A 80 -6.00 -8.00 5.29
C GLN A 80 -6.65 -8.28 6.64
N ASN A 81 -7.62 -9.20 6.67
CA ASN A 81 -8.30 -9.63 7.87
C ASN A 81 -7.60 -10.88 8.43
N SER A 82 -7.47 -10.96 9.75
CA SER A 82 -7.06 -12.17 10.45
C SER A 82 -8.15 -13.23 10.38
N PHE A 83 -7.74 -14.47 10.14
CA PHE A 83 -8.62 -15.64 10.22
C PHE A 83 -8.82 -16.11 11.67
N ASP A 84 -7.83 -15.89 12.52
CA ASP A 84 -7.82 -16.42 13.90
C ASP A 84 -8.40 -15.44 14.92
N ARG A 85 -8.38 -14.13 14.61
CA ARG A 85 -8.76 -13.07 15.54
C ARG A 85 -9.88 -12.22 14.95
N ASN A 86 -11.07 -12.37 15.52
CA ASN A 86 -12.22 -11.57 15.10
C ASN A 86 -11.95 -10.08 15.33
N GLY A 87 -12.23 -9.26 14.31
CA GLY A 87 -12.02 -7.82 14.32
C GLY A 87 -10.57 -7.37 14.15
N ASP A 88 -9.59 -8.27 13.96
CA ASP A 88 -8.22 -7.87 13.63
C ASP A 88 -8.05 -7.73 12.12
N TYR A 89 -7.83 -6.49 11.66
CA TYR A 89 -7.63 -6.18 10.26
C TYR A 89 -6.57 -5.10 10.03
N ILE A 90 -6.02 -5.13 8.82
CA ILE A 90 -5.07 -4.16 8.30
C ILE A 90 -5.68 -3.53 7.06
N ILE A 91 -5.72 -2.20 7.04
CA ILE A 91 -6.06 -1.41 5.85
C ILE A 91 -4.85 -0.59 5.49
N ARG A 92 -4.39 -0.70 4.24
CA ARG A 92 -3.38 0.20 3.67
C ARG A 92 -3.90 0.73 2.36
N SER A 93 -3.78 2.02 2.14
CA SER A 93 -4.28 2.69 0.95
C SER A 93 -3.31 3.77 0.55
N THR A 94 -2.69 3.60 -0.61
CA THR A 94 -1.82 4.60 -1.22
C THR A 94 -2.44 5.05 -2.52
N THR A 95 -2.66 6.35 -2.66
CA THR A 95 -3.09 6.98 -3.91
C THR A 95 -2.10 8.07 -4.28
N THR A 96 -1.59 8.03 -5.51
CA THR A 96 -0.63 9.01 -6.03
C THR A 96 -1.21 9.66 -7.27
N LEU A 97 -1.09 10.99 -7.33
CA LEU A 97 -1.45 11.83 -8.46
C LEU A 97 -0.19 12.49 -8.99
N GLY A 98 0.17 12.20 -10.24
CA GLY A 98 1.23 12.87 -10.97
C GLY A 98 0.66 13.86 -11.98
N LEU A 99 1.22 15.05 -12.03
CA LEU A 99 0.85 16.10 -12.98
C LEU A 99 2.11 16.66 -13.64
N LYS A 100 2.23 16.47 -14.96
CA LYS A 100 3.30 17.04 -15.77
C LYS A 100 2.89 18.44 -16.21
N LEU A 101 3.49 19.46 -15.59
CA LEU A 101 3.21 20.86 -15.90
C LEU A 101 3.94 21.31 -17.17
N ARG A 102 5.19 20.86 -17.33
CA ARG A 102 6.04 21.07 -18.52
C ARG A 102 6.91 19.85 -18.74
N LYS A 103 7.63 19.79 -19.87
CA LYS A 103 8.61 18.71 -20.15
C LYS A 103 9.64 18.50 -19.03
N TRP A 104 9.97 19.56 -18.29
CA TRP A 104 11.00 19.58 -17.25
C TRP A 104 10.43 19.83 -15.85
N ILE A 105 9.09 19.92 -15.68
CA ILE A 105 8.45 20.14 -14.38
C ILE A 105 7.32 19.15 -14.19
N SER A 106 7.34 18.41 -13.09
CA SER A 106 6.22 17.61 -12.64
C SER A 106 5.93 17.82 -11.15
N LEU A 107 4.66 17.74 -10.80
CA LEU A 107 4.15 17.75 -9.44
C LEU A 107 3.62 16.35 -9.14
N THR A 108 3.98 15.81 -7.98
CA THR A 108 3.48 14.53 -7.50
C THR A 108 2.88 14.73 -6.12
N THR A 109 1.65 14.27 -5.92
CA THR A 109 0.99 14.26 -4.61
C THR A 109 0.62 12.82 -4.26
N ALA A 110 0.93 12.37 -3.05
CA ALA A 110 0.60 11.05 -2.55
C ALA A 110 -0.17 11.14 -1.24
N LEU A 111 -1.31 10.44 -1.16
CA LEU A 111 -2.07 10.24 0.06
C LEU A 111 -1.91 8.79 0.51
N ASN A 112 -1.39 8.61 1.72
CA ASN A 112 -1.17 7.30 2.32
C ASN A 112 -2.01 7.20 3.59
N TYR A 113 -2.91 6.22 3.63
CA TYR A 113 -3.66 5.85 4.82
C TYR A 113 -3.28 4.44 5.25
N ASN A 114 -2.94 4.27 6.53
CA ASN A 114 -2.63 2.98 7.12
C ASN A 114 -3.38 2.85 8.43
N ARG A 115 -4.01 1.69 8.66
CA ARG A 115 -4.67 1.36 9.93
C ARG A 115 -4.37 -0.08 10.30
N LEU A 116 -3.95 -0.27 11.55
CA LEU A 116 -3.79 -1.57 12.19
C LEU A 116 -4.75 -1.65 13.36
N ASN A 117 -5.76 -2.51 13.26
CA ASN A 117 -6.79 -2.57 14.30
C ASN A 117 -6.25 -3.17 15.61
N ILE A 118 -5.32 -4.12 15.54
CA ILE A 118 -4.72 -4.76 16.72
C ILE A 118 -4.00 -3.78 17.65
N THR A 119 -3.27 -2.80 17.10
CA THR A 119 -2.61 -1.74 17.89
C THR A 119 -3.49 -0.50 18.06
N ARG A 120 -4.70 -0.50 17.49
CA ARG A 120 -5.60 0.65 17.38
C ARG A 120 -4.87 1.90 16.88
N SER A 121 -3.99 1.71 15.90
CA SER A 121 -3.18 2.78 15.34
C SER A 121 -3.60 3.07 13.90
N GLU A 122 -3.53 4.35 13.55
CA GLU A 122 -3.76 4.82 12.19
C GLU A 122 -2.83 5.98 11.85
N ASN A 123 -2.45 6.07 10.58
CA ASN A 123 -1.66 7.17 10.03
C ASN A 123 -2.28 7.62 8.71
N LEU A 124 -2.41 8.93 8.56
CA LEU A 124 -2.80 9.60 7.32
C LEU A 124 -1.70 10.58 6.95
N ASN A 125 -1.04 10.33 5.82
CA ASN A 125 0.09 11.11 5.35
C ASN A 125 -0.21 11.65 3.96
N LEU A 126 -0.28 12.98 3.85
CA LEU A 126 -0.29 13.67 2.57
C LEU A 126 1.13 14.16 2.28
N THR A 127 1.66 13.79 1.12
CA THR A 127 2.98 14.20 0.65
C THR A 127 2.83 14.87 -0.71
N TYR A 128 3.59 15.93 -0.94
CA TYR A 128 3.67 16.60 -2.23
C TYR A 128 5.14 16.82 -2.58
N GLY A 129 5.47 16.72 -3.86
CA GLY A 129 6.83 16.83 -4.38
C GLY A 129 6.84 17.49 -5.74
N LEU A 130 7.86 18.31 -5.98
CA LEU A 130 8.13 18.96 -7.25
C LEU A 130 9.42 18.37 -7.83
N THR A 131 9.38 17.87 -9.06
CA THR A 131 10.54 17.36 -9.78
C THR A 131 10.90 18.32 -10.92
N LEU A 132 12.19 18.64 -11.04
CA LEU A 132 12.75 19.48 -12.08
C LEU A 132 13.80 18.67 -12.86
N ASP A 133 13.46 18.25 -14.08
CA ASP A 133 14.36 17.47 -14.92
C ASP A 133 15.21 18.43 -15.78
N LYS A 134 16.49 18.55 -15.45
CA LYS A 134 17.44 19.39 -16.20
C LYS A 134 18.12 18.56 -17.28
N TYR A 135 17.81 18.84 -18.54
CA TYR A 135 18.61 18.37 -19.68
C TYR A 135 19.86 19.25 -19.76
N PHE A 136 21.03 18.70 -19.46
CA PHE A 136 22.32 19.27 -19.82
C PHE A 136 22.77 18.67 -21.15
#